data_AF-A0A2E6KNF8-F1
#
_entry.id   AF-A0A2E6KNF8-F1
#
_cell.length_a   1.000
_cell.length_b   1.000
_cell.length_c   1.000
_cell.angle_alpha   90.00
_cell.angle_beta   90.00
_cell.angle_gamma   90.00
#
_symmetry.space_group_name_H-M   'P 1'
#
loop_
_entity.id
_entity.type
_entity.pdbx_description
1 polymer ?
#
loop_
_entity_poly.entity_id
_entity_poly.type
_entity_poly.pdbx_seq_one_letter_code
_entity_poly.pdbx_strand_id
1 'polypeptide(L)'
;MNNQKRLDDLQVLIASEKEDVKRRQRRISLLEREAVEIAKRLSNKKNNIPRISDHALVRYLERVKKIDVDAIRKEILTDDVIAHINTGCKAINRGPYSFKIDNKTIITVY
;
A
#
# COMPACT_ATOMS: atom_id res chain seq x y z
N MET A 1 -60.96 8.73 26.77
CA MET A 1 -60.40 8.42 25.43
C MET A 1 -60.30 6.91 25.32
N ASN A 2 -60.88 6.28 24.30
CA ASN A 2 -60.89 4.82 24.15
C ASN A 2 -59.46 4.32 23.88
N ASN A 3 -58.96 3.36 24.69
CA ASN A 3 -57.62 2.78 24.53
C ASN A 3 -57.42 2.16 23.14
N GLN A 4 -58.50 1.65 22.53
CA GLN A 4 -58.46 1.12 21.16
C GLN A 4 -58.07 2.21 20.14
N LYS A 5 -58.69 3.39 20.23
CA LYS A 5 -58.39 4.50 19.32
C LYS A 5 -56.92 4.93 19.42
N ARG A 6 -56.39 4.98 20.65
CA ARG A 6 -54.98 5.32 20.88
C ARG A 6 -54.01 4.26 20.33
N LEU A 7 -54.39 2.98 20.38
CA LEU A 7 -53.62 1.90 19.78
C LEU A 7 -53.55 2.06 18.26
N ASP A 8 -54.69 2.34 17.62
CA ASP A 8 -54.78 2.55 16.18
C ASP A 8 -53.95 3.77 15.72
N ASP A 9 -54.04 4.89 16.46
CA ASP A 9 -53.25 6.09 16.21
C ASP A 9 -51.74 5.81 16.30
N LEU A 10 -51.31 5.04 17.30
CA LEU A 10 -49.91 4.64 17.47
C LEU A 10 -49.43 3.69 16.37
N GLN A 11 -50.29 2.79 15.88
CA GLN A 11 -49.95 1.89 14.77
C GLN A 11 -49.72 2.66 13.46
N VAL A 12 -50.54 3.67 13.20
CA VAL A 12 -50.35 4.57 12.04
C VAL A 12 -49.03 5.32 12.15
N LEU A 13 -48.71 5.86 13.34
CA LEU A 13 -47.45 6.57 13.56
C LEU A 13 -46.23 5.64 13.42
N ILE A 14 -46.31 4.41 13.95
CA ILE A 14 -45.24 3.41 13.78
C ILE A 14 -45.04 3.08 12.29
N ALA A 15 -46.12 2.99 11.51
CA ALA A 15 -46.03 2.72 10.08
C ALA A 15 -45.34 3.87 9.32
N SER A 16 -45.65 5.13 9.64
CA SER A 16 -44.98 6.29 9.02
C SER A 16 -43.51 6.37 9.40
N GLU A 17 -43.18 6.17 10.68
CA GLU A 17 -41.79 6.16 11.16
C GLU A 17 -40.97 5.04 10.50
N LYS A 18 -41.55 3.85 10.30
CA LYS A 18 -40.90 2.75 9.59
C LYS A 18 -40.59 3.09 8.12
N GLU A 19 -41.50 3.79 7.43
CA GLU A 19 -41.23 4.26 6.07
C GLU A 19 -40.12 5.33 6.04
N ASP A 20 -40.06 6.21 7.03
CA ASP A 20 -38.98 7.19 7.16
C ASP A 20 -37.63 6.54 7.43
N VAL A 21 -37.58 5.52 8.28
CA VAL A 21 -36.37 4.73 8.50
C VAL A 21 -35.91 4.09 7.19
N LYS A 22 -36.81 3.47 6.40
CA LYS A 22 -36.46 2.92 5.09
C LYS A 22 -35.92 3.98 4.13
N ARG A 23 -36.56 5.16 4.09
CA ARG A 23 -36.10 6.28 3.25
C ARG A 23 -34.69 6.73 3.64
N ARG A 24 -34.44 6.91 4.94
CA ARG A 24 -33.12 7.30 5.45
C ARG A 24 -32.08 6.22 5.20
N GLN A 25 -32.43 4.95 5.35
CA GLN A 25 -31.52 3.84 5.10
C GLN A 25 -31.07 3.80 3.63
N ARG A 26 -31.99 4.01 2.68
CA ARG A 26 -31.63 4.13 1.25
C ARG A 26 -30.68 5.28 1.00
N ARG A 27 -30.91 6.43 1.65
CA ARG A 27 -30.03 7.60 1.53
C ARG A 27 -28.63 7.33 2.10
N ILE A 28 -28.54 6.66 3.24
CA ILE A 28 -27.26 6.24 3.82
C ILE A 28 -26.50 5.37 2.83
N SER A 29 -27.14 4.34 2.27
CA SER A 29 -26.49 3.46 1.29
C SER A 29 -26.00 4.19 0.03
N LEU A 30 -26.68 5.26 -0.40
CA LEU A 30 -26.22 6.09 -1.51
C LEU A 30 -24.98 6.91 -1.13
N LEU A 31 -25.01 7.55 0.04
CA LEU A 31 -23.89 8.37 0.54
C LEU A 31 -22.65 7.52 0.83
N GLU A 32 -22.82 6.30 1.34
CA GLU A 32 -21.73 5.35 1.56
C GLU A 32 -21.03 4.98 0.25
N ARG A 33 -21.80 4.70 -0.81
CA ARG A 33 -21.23 4.43 -2.15
C ARG A 33 -20.45 5.62 -2.68
N GLU A 34 -21.01 6.82 -2.56
CA GLU A 34 -20.36 8.04 -3.01
C GLU A 34 -19.06 8.31 -2.24
N ALA A 35 -19.06 8.12 -0.91
CA ALA A 35 -17.86 8.26 -0.09
C ALA A 35 -16.76 7.28 -0.49
N VAL A 36 -17.10 6.02 -0.79
CA VAL A 36 -16.14 5.01 -1.27
C VAL A 36 -15.54 5.42 -2.62
N GLU A 37 -16.35 5.93 -3.54
CA GLU A 37 -15.87 6.36 -4.85
C GLU A 37 -14.94 7.59 -4.75
N ILE A 38 -15.30 8.58 -3.94
CA ILE A 38 -14.46 9.75 -3.65
C ILE A 38 -13.14 9.31 -3.03
N ALA A 39 -13.16 8.41 -2.05
CA ALA A 39 -11.95 7.89 -1.42
C ALA A 39 -11.02 7.21 -2.44
N LYS A 40 -11.58 6.42 -3.38
CA LYS A 40 -10.82 5.77 -4.46
C LYS A 40 -10.19 6.79 -5.42
N ARG A 41 -10.89 7.86 -5.76
CA ARG A 41 -10.35 8.94 -6.60
C ARG A 41 -9.20 9.66 -5.88
N LEU A 42 -9.34 9.91 -4.58
CA LEU A 42 -8.30 10.57 -3.77
C LEU A 42 -7.06 9.69 -3.60
N SER A 43 -7.21 8.37 -3.42
CA SER A 43 -6.07 7.45 -3.34
C SER A 43 -5.30 7.38 -4.67
N ASN A 44 -6.02 7.29 -5.79
CA ASN A 44 -5.41 7.33 -7.12
C ASN A 44 -4.67 8.65 -7.37
N LYS A 45 -5.18 9.78 -6.86
CA LYS A 45 -4.51 11.09 -6.98
C LYS A 45 -3.26 11.20 -6.08
N LYS A 46 -3.26 10.61 -4.87
CA LYS A 46 -2.05 10.52 -4.02
C LYS A 46 -0.92 9.73 -4.67
N ASN A 47 -1.24 8.76 -5.52
CA ASN A 47 -0.25 7.99 -6.28
C ASN A 47 0.34 8.76 -7.48
N ASN A 48 -0.11 9.99 -7.73
CA ASN A 48 0.33 10.81 -8.87
C ASN A 48 1.53 11.71 -8.55
N ILE A 49 2.27 11.41 -7.47
CA ILE A 49 3.56 12.03 -7.20
C ILE A 49 4.56 11.43 -8.21
N PRO A 50 5.22 12.23 -9.05
CA PRO A 50 6.25 11.73 -9.96
C PRO A 50 7.34 10.98 -9.16
N ARG A 51 7.70 9.78 -9.61
CA ARG A 51 8.75 8.97 -9.01
C ARG A 51 9.82 8.66 -10.03
N ILE A 52 11.06 8.54 -9.55
CA ILE A 52 12.17 8.03 -10.35
C ILE A 52 12.26 6.53 -10.09
N SER A 53 12.24 5.72 -11.15
CA SER A 53 12.50 4.28 -11.04
C SER A 53 13.97 4.01 -10.73
N ASP A 54 14.29 2.91 -10.03
CA ASP A 54 15.67 2.51 -9.74
C ASP A 54 16.53 2.39 -11.01
N HIS A 55 15.96 1.89 -12.11
CA HIS A 55 16.67 1.82 -13.40
C HIS A 55 17.11 3.21 -13.89
N ALA A 56 16.20 4.19 -13.86
CA ALA A 56 16.51 5.57 -14.25
C ALA A 56 17.56 6.21 -13.31
N LEU A 57 17.49 5.91 -12.01
CA LEU A 57 18.49 6.36 -11.05
C LEU A 57 19.87 5.79 -11.37
N VAL A 58 19.97 4.48 -11.61
CA VAL A 58 21.23 3.81 -12.02
C VAL A 58 21.81 4.45 -13.28
N ARG A 59 20.97 4.66 -14.32
CA ARG A 59 21.41 5.33 -15.56
C ARG A 59 21.91 6.75 -15.33
N TYR A 60 21.28 7.49 -14.42
CA TYR A 60 21.73 8.84 -14.07
C TYR A 60 23.11 8.81 -13.38
N LEU A 61 23.33 7.88 -12.46
CA LEU A 61 24.63 7.68 -11.80
C LEU A 61 25.73 7.36 -12.84
N GLU A 62 25.47 6.45 -13.78
CA GLU A 62 26.41 6.09 -14.85
C GLU A 62 26.70 7.25 -15.79
N ARG A 63 25.65 7.81 -16.42
CA ARG A 63 25.82 8.72 -17.56
C ARG A 63 26.18 10.13 -17.13
N VAL A 64 25.58 10.61 -16.04
CA VAL A 64 25.71 11.98 -15.55
C VAL A 64 26.77 12.08 -14.46
N LYS A 65 26.72 11.20 -13.46
CA LYS A 65 27.69 11.21 -12.36
C LYS A 65 28.99 10.44 -12.67
N LYS A 66 29.07 9.77 -13.81
CA LYS A 66 30.24 8.99 -14.25
C LYS A 66 30.66 7.91 -13.24
N ILE A 67 29.70 7.39 -12.49
CA ILE A 67 29.92 6.28 -11.56
C ILE A 67 29.87 4.98 -12.34
N ASP A 68 30.91 4.17 -12.22
CA ASP A 68 30.95 2.83 -12.81
C ASP A 68 30.21 1.84 -11.88
N VAL A 69 28.92 1.67 -12.13
CA VAL A 69 28.06 0.77 -11.35
C VAL A 69 28.45 -0.69 -11.54
N ASP A 70 29.02 -1.05 -12.70
CA ASP A 70 29.49 -2.41 -12.96
C ASP A 70 30.77 -2.73 -12.17
N ALA A 71 31.68 -1.77 -12.03
CA ALA A 71 32.84 -1.89 -11.16
C ALA A 71 32.43 -2.06 -9.69
N ILE A 72 31.49 -1.23 -9.20
CA ILE A 72 30.95 -1.37 -7.83
C ILE A 72 30.31 -2.74 -7.63
N ARG A 73 29.57 -3.25 -8.62
CA ARG A 73 28.97 -4.60 -8.52
C ARG A 73 30.05 -5.68 -8.35
N LYS A 74 31.16 -5.59 -9.08
CA LYS A 74 32.30 -6.52 -8.95
C LYS A 74 33.01 -6.37 -7.61
N GLU A 75 33.11 -5.16 -7.08
CA GLU A 75 33.68 -4.90 -5.76
C GLU A 75 32.85 -5.56 -4.64
N ILE A 76 31.51 -5.54 -4.78
CA ILE A 76 30.58 -6.17 -3.85
C ILE A 76 30.59 -7.69 -3.99
N LEU A 77 30.44 -8.22 -5.21
CA LEU A 77 30.37 -9.65 -5.52
C LEU A 77 31.76 -10.25 -5.76
N THR A 78 32.58 -10.31 -4.71
CA THR A 78 33.84 -11.04 -4.75
C THR A 78 33.62 -12.56 -4.73
N ASP A 79 34.64 -13.33 -5.13
CA ASP A 79 34.58 -14.79 -5.12
C ASP A 79 34.24 -15.37 -3.74
N ASP A 80 34.74 -14.74 -2.67
CA ASP A 80 34.44 -15.08 -1.28
C ASP A 80 32.96 -14.86 -0.93
N VAL A 81 32.40 -13.69 -1.32
CA VAL A 81 30.97 -13.39 -1.14
C VAL A 81 30.11 -14.38 -1.92
N ILE A 82 30.50 -14.71 -3.16
CA ILE A 82 29.81 -15.71 -3.99
C ILE A 82 29.84 -17.09 -3.33
N ALA A 83 30.99 -17.50 -2.77
CA ALA A 83 31.10 -18.77 -2.06
C ALA A 83 30.15 -18.83 -0.86
N HIS A 84 30.11 -17.78 -0.02
CA HIS A 84 29.17 -17.69 1.10
C HIS A 84 27.70 -17.69 0.67
N ILE A 85 27.35 -17.00 -0.42
CA ILE A 85 25.98 -17.03 -0.95
C ILE A 85 25.61 -18.46 -1.39
N ASN A 86 26.53 -19.17 -2.04
CA ASN A 86 26.30 -20.53 -2.52
C ASN A 86 26.17 -21.58 -1.40
N THR A 87 26.74 -21.34 -0.21
CA THR A 87 26.51 -22.19 0.97
C THR A 87 25.15 -21.94 1.65
N GLY A 88 24.39 -20.95 1.17
CA GLY A 88 23.06 -20.63 1.70
C GLY A 88 23.08 -19.62 2.86
N CYS A 89 24.16 -18.85 3.04
CA CYS A 89 24.20 -17.78 4.02
C CYS A 89 23.10 -16.73 3.76
N LYS A 90 22.44 -16.29 4.83
CA LYS A 90 21.43 -15.22 4.80
C LYS A 90 21.99 -13.82 5.08
N ALA A 91 23.20 -13.77 5.64
CA ALA A 91 23.91 -12.53 5.91
C ALA A 91 25.43 -12.73 5.80
N ILE A 92 26.16 -11.70 5.38
CA ILE A 92 27.62 -11.67 5.32
C ILE A 92 28.09 -10.35 5.93
N ASN A 93 29.03 -10.40 6.87
CA ASN A 93 29.68 -9.21 7.43
C ASN A 93 31.06 -9.05 6.79
N ARG A 94 31.31 -7.91 6.15
CA ARG A 94 32.57 -7.64 5.44
C ARG A 94 33.07 -6.25 5.79
N GLY A 95 33.91 -6.18 6.84
CA GLY A 95 34.52 -4.94 7.30
C GLY A 95 33.46 -3.90 7.69
N PRO A 96 33.42 -2.73 7.03
CA PRO A 96 32.44 -1.69 7.36
C PRO A 96 31.03 -1.97 6.84
N TYR A 97 30.85 -2.97 5.97
CA TYR A 97 29.57 -3.27 5.33
C TYR A 97 29.00 -4.60 5.81
N SER A 98 27.67 -4.69 5.84
CA SER A 98 26.99 -5.98 5.98
C SER A 98 25.92 -6.17 4.92
N PHE A 99 25.79 -7.41 4.45
CA PHE A 99 24.89 -7.79 3.37
C PHE A 99 23.78 -8.69 3.89
N LYS A 100 22.54 -8.41 3.47
CA LYS A 100 21.41 -9.33 3.62
C LYS A 100 21.15 -10.03 2.29
N ILE A 101 21.02 -11.36 2.34
CA ILE A 101 20.87 -12.21 1.17
C ILE A 101 19.51 -12.90 1.21
N ASP A 102 18.83 -12.89 0.08
CA ASP A 102 17.63 -13.67 -0.17
C ASP A 102 17.70 -14.29 -1.56
N ASN A 103 17.41 -15.59 -1.68
CA ASN A 103 17.44 -16.31 -2.96
C ASN A 103 18.69 -16.03 -3.82
N LYS A 104 19.88 -16.19 -3.21
CA LYS A 104 21.19 -15.90 -3.83
C LYS A 104 21.42 -14.45 -4.30
N THR A 105 20.57 -13.52 -3.87
CA THR A 105 20.63 -12.11 -4.24
C THR A 105 20.92 -11.26 -3.00
N ILE A 106 21.88 -10.33 -3.10
CA ILE A 106 22.07 -9.30 -2.06
C ILE A 106 20.94 -8.30 -2.20
N ILE A 107 20.05 -8.25 -1.21
CA ILE A 107 18.86 -7.39 -1.22
C ILE A 107 19.02 -6.13 -0.37
N THR A 108 20.04 -6.10 0.50
CA THR A 108 20.30 -4.95 1.38
C THR A 108 21.78 -4.89 1.71
N VAL A 109 22.31 -3.67 1.74
CA VAL A 109 23.65 -3.33 2.23
C VAL A 109 23.47 -2.34 3.39
N TYR A 110 24.06 -2.64 4.54
CA TYR A 110 24.12 -1.74 5.71
C TYR A 110 25.54 -1.22 5.89
#